data_AF-A0A0F7PTE3-F1
#
_entry.id   AF-A0A0F7PTE3-F1
#
_cell.length_a   1.000
_cell.length_b   1.000
_cell.length_c   1.000
_cell.angle_alpha   90.00
_cell.angle_beta   90.00
_cell.angle_gamma   90.00
#
_symmetry.space_group_name_H-M   'P 1'
#
loop_
_entity.id
_entity.type
_entity.pdbx_description
1 polymer ?
#
loop_
_entity_poly.entity_id
_entity_poly.type
_entity_poly.pdbx_seq_one_letter_code
_entity_poly.pdbx_strand_id
1 'polypeptide(L)'
;MRTWLGRLIRDIRRKIGSDPTLETVFAIVLERAERILGQQSGDKNKLYAFHAPEVECIGKGKARTRYEFGCKTSIATTNERCKGGQFVLGAMVLPGNPYDGHSLAGQIDQVARLTGTSVARVYVDRGYRGHKIKRDDLDITISHTRGITSPTIRREMRRRSAIEPVIGHLKDDGLLERNHLAGAEGDVINAILTAAGHNMRLLARWIRLLFALLVATILSRLPQAPVDHQQAIAA
;
A
#
# COMPACT_ATOMS: atom_id res chain seq x y z
N MET A 1 -20.82 26.62 -3.08
CA MET A 1 -21.11 25.26 -3.63
C MET A 1 -22.54 24.80 -3.34
N ARG A 2 -23.02 24.81 -2.08
CA ARG A 2 -24.41 24.40 -1.73
C ARG A 2 -25.51 25.03 -2.59
N THR A 3 -25.45 26.34 -2.84
CA THR A 3 -26.44 27.05 -3.66
C THR A 3 -26.48 26.57 -5.11
N TRP A 4 -25.31 26.30 -5.71
CA TRP A 4 -25.18 25.86 -7.10
C TRP A 4 -25.64 24.40 -7.25
N LEU A 5 -25.17 23.51 -6.37
CA LEU A 5 -25.57 22.10 -6.37
C LEU A 5 -27.08 21.96 -6.15
N GLY A 6 -27.65 22.70 -5.19
CA GLY A 6 -29.10 22.68 -4.95
C GLY A 6 -29.94 23.29 -6.09
N ARG A 7 -29.39 24.20 -6.90
CA ARG A 7 -30.04 24.66 -8.14
C ARG A 7 -30.00 23.58 -9.22
N LEU A 8 -28.85 22.93 -9.39
CA LEU A 8 -28.66 21.86 -10.36
C LEU A 8 -29.57 20.66 -10.08
N ILE A 9 -29.65 20.20 -8.83
CA ILE A 9 -30.55 19.10 -8.41
C ILE A 9 -32.00 19.44 -8.77
N ARG A 10 -32.46 20.66 -8.48
CA ARG A 10 -33.82 21.10 -8.81
C ARG A 10 -34.07 21.21 -10.31
N ASP A 11 -33.09 21.68 -11.09
CA ASP A 11 -33.20 21.75 -12.54
C ASP A 11 -33.28 20.36 -13.18
N ILE A 12 -32.45 19.42 -12.73
CA ILE A 12 -32.49 18.02 -13.17
C ILE A 12 -33.85 17.41 -12.81
N ARG A 13 -34.29 17.50 -11.56
CA ARG A 13 -35.61 16.98 -11.12
C ARG A 13 -36.77 17.57 -11.94
N ARG A 14 -36.72 18.86 -12.26
CA ARG A 14 -37.72 19.51 -13.12
C ARG A 14 -37.70 18.98 -14.55
N LYS A 15 -36.52 18.73 -15.12
CA LYS A 15 -36.35 18.26 -16.51
C LYS A 15 -36.70 16.78 -16.69
N ILE A 16 -36.41 15.94 -15.71
CA ILE A 16 -36.80 14.52 -15.75
C ILE A 16 -38.31 14.34 -15.53
N GLY A 17 -38.97 15.29 -14.85
CA GLY A 17 -40.41 15.23 -14.58
C GLY A 17 -40.78 13.98 -13.79
N SER A 18 -41.80 13.27 -14.26
CA SER A 18 -42.22 11.96 -13.71
C SER A 18 -41.96 10.82 -14.72
N ASP A 19 -40.94 10.97 -15.57
CA ASP A 19 -40.51 9.92 -16.49
C ASP A 19 -39.78 8.80 -15.71
N PRO A 20 -40.37 7.59 -15.60
CA PRO A 20 -39.78 6.51 -14.79
C PRO A 20 -38.40 6.07 -15.30
N THR A 21 -38.14 6.22 -16.60
CA THR A 21 -36.87 5.85 -17.23
C THR A 21 -35.77 6.80 -16.79
N LEU A 22 -36.02 8.11 -16.88
CA LEU A 22 -35.05 9.12 -16.48
C LEU A 22 -34.86 9.14 -14.95
N GLU A 23 -35.92 8.93 -14.17
CA GLU A 23 -35.80 8.77 -12.72
C GLU A 23 -34.84 7.64 -12.35
N THR A 24 -34.96 6.49 -13.03
CA THR A 24 -34.07 5.34 -12.83
C THR A 24 -32.62 5.68 -13.19
N VAL A 25 -32.39 6.33 -14.34
CA VAL A 25 -31.04 6.71 -14.81
C VAL A 25 -30.36 7.68 -13.85
N PHE A 26 -31.09 8.66 -13.33
CA PHE A 26 -30.54 9.70 -12.46
C PHE A 26 -30.56 9.36 -10.97
N ALA A 27 -31.19 8.25 -10.57
CA ALA A 27 -31.39 7.89 -9.16
C ALA A 27 -30.10 7.96 -8.32
N ILE A 28 -29.03 7.29 -8.76
CA ILE A 28 -27.74 7.24 -8.04
C ILE A 28 -27.07 8.61 -7.99
N VAL A 29 -27.08 9.35 -9.11
CA VAL A 29 -26.44 10.66 -9.21
C VAL A 29 -27.13 11.68 -8.32
N LEU A 30 -28.48 11.67 -8.30
CA LEU A 30 -29.29 12.54 -7.45
C LEU A 30 -29.15 12.17 -5.97
N GLU A 31 -29.16 10.88 -5.62
CA GLU A 31 -28.92 10.41 -4.24
C GLU A 31 -27.60 10.94 -3.69
N ARG A 32 -26.51 10.77 -4.45
CA ARG A 32 -25.17 11.26 -4.06
C ARG A 32 -25.13 12.79 -3.96
N ALA A 33 -25.75 13.49 -4.91
CA ALA A 33 -25.78 14.95 -4.92
C ALA A 33 -26.55 15.51 -3.71
N GLU A 34 -27.68 14.89 -3.37
CA GLU A 34 -28.48 15.24 -2.20
C GLU A 34 -27.75 14.94 -0.89
N ARG A 35 -27.07 13.80 -0.81
CA ARG A 35 -26.21 13.46 0.34
C ARG A 35 -25.11 14.50 0.56
N ILE A 36 -24.41 14.94 -0.50
CA ILE A 36 -23.40 16.02 -0.39
C ILE A 36 -24.02 17.35 0.00
N LEU A 37 -25.21 17.67 -0.53
CA LEU A 37 -25.89 18.91 -0.20
C LEU A 37 -26.30 18.95 1.28
N GLY A 38 -26.82 17.83 1.79
CA GLY A 38 -27.36 17.66 3.13
C GLY A 38 -26.32 17.39 4.22
N GLN A 39 -25.18 16.77 3.89
CA GLN A 39 -24.20 16.38 4.91
C GLN A 39 -23.63 17.58 5.67
N GLN A 40 -23.43 17.40 6.97
CA GLN A 40 -22.92 18.39 7.92
C GLN A 40 -21.55 18.01 8.47
N SER A 41 -20.95 18.89 9.28
CA SER A 41 -19.61 18.65 9.86
C SER A 41 -19.57 17.47 10.84
N GLY A 42 -20.65 17.19 11.57
CA GLY A 42 -20.72 16.10 12.56
C GLY A 42 -21.15 14.74 12.01
N ASP A 43 -21.61 14.69 10.76
CA ASP A 43 -22.21 13.47 10.22
C ASP A 43 -21.18 12.33 10.10
N LYS A 44 -21.65 11.12 10.41
CA LYS A 44 -20.92 9.89 10.13
C LYS A 44 -21.14 9.48 8.68
N ASN A 45 -20.22 8.70 8.11
CA ASN A 45 -20.32 8.17 6.75
C ASN A 45 -20.61 9.26 5.71
N LYS A 46 -19.74 10.28 5.60
CA LYS A 46 -19.90 11.33 4.59
C LYS A 46 -19.47 10.84 3.22
N LEU A 47 -20.02 11.46 2.18
CA LEU A 47 -19.53 11.28 0.83
C LEU A 47 -18.36 12.23 0.60
N TYR A 48 -17.15 11.66 0.45
CA TYR A 48 -15.92 12.42 0.24
C TYR A 48 -15.54 12.55 -1.24
N ALA A 49 -15.92 11.58 -2.08
CA ALA A 49 -15.74 11.63 -3.52
C ALA A 49 -17.06 11.25 -4.23
N PHE A 50 -17.47 12.06 -5.21
CA PHE A 50 -18.75 11.87 -5.89
C PHE A 50 -18.80 10.58 -6.71
N HIS A 51 -17.69 10.25 -7.38
CA HIS A 51 -17.60 9.08 -8.26
C HIS A 51 -17.13 7.80 -7.54
N ALA A 52 -16.52 7.94 -6.36
CA ALA A 52 -15.95 6.85 -5.56
C ALA A 52 -16.50 6.90 -4.12
N PRO A 53 -17.76 6.45 -3.90
CA PRO A 53 -18.43 6.55 -2.59
C PRO A 53 -17.76 5.76 -1.46
N GLU A 54 -16.90 4.81 -1.80
CA GLU A 54 -16.06 4.02 -0.90
C GLU A 54 -14.88 4.80 -0.30
N VAL A 55 -14.53 5.97 -0.86
CA VAL A 55 -13.40 6.79 -0.38
C VAL A 55 -13.66 7.31 1.03
N GLU A 56 -12.67 7.13 1.90
CA GLU A 56 -12.75 7.46 3.31
C GLU A 56 -11.84 8.63 3.66
N CYS A 57 -12.19 9.37 4.70
CA CYS A 57 -11.31 10.40 5.26
C CYS A 57 -10.45 9.81 6.37
N ILE A 58 -9.12 9.87 6.20
CA ILE A 58 -8.12 9.32 7.09
C ILE A 58 -7.34 10.48 7.73
N GLY A 59 -7.33 10.54 9.06
CA GLY A 59 -6.55 11.53 9.81
C GLY A 59 -5.06 11.20 9.80
N LYS A 60 -4.22 12.10 9.26
CA LYS A 60 -2.77 11.88 9.15
C LYS A 60 -1.98 12.28 10.40
N GLY A 61 -2.60 13.01 11.33
CA GLY A 61 -1.93 13.56 12.52
C GLY A 61 -0.83 14.59 12.21
N LYS A 62 -0.70 15.04 10.96
CA LYS A 62 0.29 16.03 10.51
C LYS A 62 -0.33 17.42 10.42
N ALA A 63 0.35 18.44 10.95
CA ALA A 63 -0.17 19.81 10.99
C ALA A 63 -0.49 20.39 9.60
N ARG A 64 0.40 20.17 8.61
CA ARG A 64 0.25 20.69 7.24
C ARG A 64 -0.78 19.94 6.40
N THR A 65 -0.91 18.63 6.60
CA THR A 65 -1.83 17.76 5.86
C THR A 65 -2.61 16.92 6.86
N ARG A 66 -3.70 17.49 7.37
CA ARG A 66 -4.47 16.89 8.47
C ARG A 66 -5.23 15.63 8.05
N TYR A 67 -5.68 15.60 6.80
CA TYR A 67 -6.52 14.55 6.26
C TYR A 67 -5.99 14.02 4.93
N GLU A 68 -6.31 12.76 4.67
CA GLU A 68 -6.18 12.12 3.38
C GLU A 68 -7.50 11.48 3.00
N PHE A 69 -7.67 11.25 1.70
CA PHE A 69 -8.85 10.61 1.15
C PHE A 69 -8.43 9.36 0.40
N GLY A 70 -9.01 8.22 0.76
CA GLY A 70 -8.74 6.93 0.12
C GLY A 70 -9.16 5.77 1.01
N CYS A 71 -8.62 4.59 0.73
CA CYS A 71 -8.80 3.42 1.58
C CYS A 71 -7.49 3.07 2.29
N LYS A 72 -7.56 2.67 3.57
CA LYS A 72 -6.36 2.24 4.30
C LYS A 72 -5.79 0.97 3.69
N THR A 73 -4.46 0.85 3.69
CA THR A 73 -3.76 -0.38 3.27
C THR A 73 -2.79 -0.82 4.36
N SER A 74 -2.84 -2.10 4.75
CA SER A 74 -1.87 -2.75 5.64
C SER A 74 -0.81 -3.46 4.82
N ILE A 75 0.46 -3.19 5.13
CA ILE A 75 1.62 -3.80 4.48
C ILE A 75 2.45 -4.54 5.53
N ALA A 76 2.89 -5.76 5.21
CA ALA A 76 3.79 -6.55 6.01
C ALA A 76 5.04 -6.92 5.21
N THR A 77 6.21 -6.75 5.81
CA THR A 77 7.51 -7.06 5.20
C THR A 77 8.36 -7.94 6.10
N THR A 78 9.40 -8.56 5.54
CA THR A 78 10.40 -9.27 6.35
C THR A 78 11.13 -8.30 7.29
N ASN A 79 11.33 -8.72 8.54
CA ASN A 79 12.21 -8.00 9.47
C ASN A 79 13.70 -8.30 9.19
N GLU A 80 14.01 -9.54 8.81
CA GLU A 80 15.38 -10.02 8.59
C GLU A 80 16.09 -9.39 7.38
N ARG A 81 17.44 -9.42 7.36
CA ARG A 81 18.26 -8.79 6.31
C ARG A 81 18.43 -9.80 5.21
N CYS A 82 17.46 -9.82 4.33
CA CYS A 82 17.58 -10.58 3.12
C CYS A 82 18.54 -9.85 2.18
N LYS A 83 19.54 -10.57 1.65
CA LYS A 83 20.40 -10.06 0.56
C LYS A 83 19.54 -9.56 -0.61
N GLY A 84 18.41 -10.25 -0.83
CA GLY A 84 17.34 -9.95 -1.78
C GLY A 84 16.67 -8.58 -1.68
N GLY A 85 16.88 -7.84 -0.58
CA GLY A 85 16.03 -6.69 -0.23
C GLY A 85 14.81 -7.12 0.59
N GLN A 86 13.98 -6.15 0.99
CA GLN A 86 12.80 -6.41 1.82
C GLN A 86 11.58 -6.71 0.94
N PHE A 87 11.19 -7.97 0.94
CA PHE A 87 9.99 -8.44 0.28
C PHE A 87 8.74 -8.05 1.08
N VAL A 88 7.70 -7.66 0.35
CA VAL A 88 6.35 -7.54 0.89
C VAL A 88 5.75 -8.94 0.96
N LEU A 89 5.38 -9.36 2.16
CA LEU A 89 4.79 -10.68 2.45
C LEU A 89 3.27 -10.63 2.51
N GLY A 90 2.70 -9.45 2.77
CA GLY A 90 1.26 -9.24 2.87
C GLY A 90 0.90 -7.81 2.49
N ALA A 91 -0.21 -7.67 1.78
CA ALA A 91 -0.83 -6.42 1.40
C ALA A 91 -2.35 -6.59 1.48
N MET A 92 -3.01 -5.79 2.32
CA MET A 92 -4.46 -5.82 2.50
C MET A 92 -5.03 -4.43 2.47
N VAL A 93 -6.14 -4.26 1.77
CA VAL A 93 -6.96 -3.06 1.86
C VAL A 93 -7.92 -3.21 3.05
N LEU A 94 -8.16 -2.10 3.74
CA LEU A 94 -8.88 -2.02 5.01
C LEU A 94 -10.02 -1.00 4.88
N PRO A 95 -11.16 -1.39 4.29
CA PRO A 95 -12.34 -0.53 4.24
C PRO A 95 -12.96 -0.35 5.62
N GLY A 96 -13.73 0.72 5.81
CA GLY A 96 -14.36 1.13 7.07
C GLY A 96 -13.47 1.99 7.96
N ASN A 97 -12.32 2.47 7.48
CA ASN A 97 -11.29 3.18 8.24
C ASN A 97 -11.05 2.55 9.64
N PRO A 98 -10.73 1.25 9.71
CA PRO A 98 -10.62 0.57 10.99
C PRO A 98 -9.42 1.11 11.78
N TYR A 99 -9.50 0.96 13.09
CA TYR A 99 -8.34 1.18 13.95
C TYR A 99 -7.26 0.12 13.67
N ASP A 100 -6.01 0.55 13.52
CA ASP A 100 -4.90 -0.29 13.04
C ASP A 100 -4.68 -1.55 13.90
N GLY A 101 -4.93 -1.46 15.22
CA GLY A 101 -4.85 -2.62 16.11
C GLY A 101 -5.80 -3.76 15.71
N HIS A 102 -6.97 -3.45 15.14
CA HIS A 102 -7.96 -4.45 14.72
C HIS A 102 -7.58 -5.16 13.41
N SER A 103 -6.74 -4.55 12.56
CA SER A 103 -6.32 -5.16 11.29
C SER A 103 -5.15 -6.14 11.45
N LEU A 104 -4.47 -6.12 12.59
CA LEU A 104 -3.23 -6.88 12.79
C LEU A 104 -3.43 -8.39 12.66
N ALA A 105 -4.54 -8.93 13.21
CA ALA A 105 -4.83 -10.35 13.16
C ALA A 105 -4.98 -10.84 11.72
N GLY A 106 -5.78 -10.13 10.92
CA GLY A 106 -5.98 -10.45 9.50
C GLY A 106 -4.69 -10.38 8.68
N GLN A 107 -3.82 -9.40 8.98
CA GLN A 107 -2.52 -9.29 8.31
C GLN A 107 -1.61 -10.48 8.63
N ILE A 108 -1.58 -10.92 9.89
CA ILE A 108 -0.82 -12.10 10.30
C ILE A 108 -1.35 -13.36 9.62
N ASP A 109 -2.68 -13.51 9.55
CA ASP A 109 -3.33 -14.64 8.87
C ASP A 109 -3.03 -14.66 7.37
N GLN A 110 -3.03 -13.48 6.72
CA GLN A 110 -2.65 -13.37 5.33
C GLN A 110 -1.19 -13.79 5.10
N VAL A 111 -0.26 -13.28 5.92
CA VAL A 111 1.17 -13.63 5.79
C VAL A 111 1.38 -15.13 5.99
N ALA A 112 0.73 -15.72 7.00
CA ALA A 112 0.85 -17.16 7.25
C ALA A 112 0.32 -17.99 6.07
N ARG A 113 -0.83 -17.60 5.51
CA ARG A 113 -1.41 -18.25 4.33
C ARG A 113 -0.52 -18.14 3.09
N LEU A 114 0.05 -16.96 2.84
CA LEU A 114 0.87 -16.70 1.64
C LEU A 114 2.25 -17.35 1.71
N THR A 115 2.84 -17.43 2.90
CA THR A 115 4.17 -18.01 3.10
C THR A 115 4.14 -19.50 3.45
N GLY A 116 2.96 -20.05 3.79
CA GLY A 116 2.80 -21.40 4.30
C GLY A 116 3.48 -21.65 5.66
N THR A 117 3.89 -20.59 6.36
CA THR A 117 4.66 -20.66 7.61
C THR A 117 3.97 -19.83 8.69
N SER A 118 3.90 -20.35 9.92
CA SER A 118 3.38 -19.58 11.05
C SER A 118 4.28 -18.39 11.38
N VAL A 119 3.66 -17.26 11.75
CA VAL A 119 4.39 -16.05 12.11
C VAL A 119 4.78 -16.11 13.59
N ALA A 120 6.07 -16.24 13.88
CA ALA A 120 6.56 -16.32 15.25
C ALA A 120 6.70 -14.94 15.93
N ARG A 121 7.12 -13.91 15.18
CA ARG A 121 7.39 -12.57 15.73
C ARG A 121 6.87 -11.46 14.83
N VAL A 122 6.27 -10.45 15.44
CA VAL A 122 5.72 -9.28 14.75
C VAL A 122 6.17 -8.01 15.46
N TYR A 123 6.63 -7.04 14.67
CA TYR A 123 7.09 -5.74 15.16
C TYR A 123 6.23 -4.63 14.56
N VAL A 124 5.50 -3.90 15.39
CA VAL A 124 4.51 -2.90 14.93
C VAL A 124 4.72 -1.53 15.55
N ASP A 125 4.18 -0.52 14.88
CA ASP A 125 4.09 0.84 15.40
C ASP A 125 3.12 0.96 16.56
N ARG A 126 3.23 2.08 17.29
CA ARG A 126 2.39 2.38 18.45
C ARG A 126 0.90 2.46 18.11
N GLY A 127 0.55 2.73 16.85
CA GLY A 127 -0.83 2.73 16.34
C GLY A 127 -1.54 1.39 16.50
N TYR A 128 -0.81 0.28 16.59
CA TYR A 128 -1.34 -1.07 16.75
C TYR A 128 -1.62 -1.48 18.21
N ARG A 129 -1.54 -0.54 19.17
CA ARG A 129 -1.85 -0.81 20.59
C ARG A 129 -3.28 -1.36 20.73
N GLY A 130 -3.51 -2.27 21.67
CA GLY A 130 -4.86 -2.79 21.91
C GLY A 130 -5.35 -3.79 20.85
N HIS A 131 -4.44 -4.42 20.11
CA HIS A 131 -4.75 -5.47 19.12
C HIS A 131 -5.47 -6.71 19.71
N LYS A 132 -5.38 -6.96 21.03
CA LYS A 132 -6.06 -8.06 21.75
C LYS A 132 -5.81 -9.48 21.18
N ILE A 133 -4.72 -9.67 20.45
CA ILE A 133 -4.34 -10.97 19.87
C ILE A 133 -3.69 -11.82 20.97
N LYS A 134 -4.22 -13.03 21.17
CA LYS A 134 -3.62 -14.10 21.97
C LYS A 134 -3.54 -15.33 21.08
N ARG A 135 -2.33 -15.70 20.66
CA ARG A 135 -2.04 -16.91 19.90
C ARG A 135 -0.78 -17.53 20.49
N ASP A 136 -0.77 -18.85 20.58
CA ASP A 136 0.40 -19.57 21.04
C ASP A 136 1.55 -19.36 20.03
N ASP A 137 2.78 -19.27 20.53
CA ASP A 137 4.01 -19.07 19.74
C ASP A 137 4.07 -17.80 18.88
N LEU A 138 3.28 -16.77 19.21
CA LEU A 138 3.30 -15.47 18.53
C LEU A 138 3.69 -14.33 19.49
N ASP A 139 4.88 -13.77 19.28
CA ASP A 139 5.35 -12.59 20.00
C ASP A 139 5.07 -11.31 19.20
N ILE A 140 4.17 -10.47 19.72
CA ILE A 140 3.90 -9.14 19.16
C ILE A 140 4.61 -8.11 20.04
N THR A 141 5.57 -7.40 19.46
CA THR A 141 6.24 -6.28 20.12
C THR A 141 5.81 -4.97 19.49
N ILE A 142 5.40 -4.01 20.32
CA ILE A 142 4.97 -2.67 19.90
C ILE A 142 6.12 -1.67 20.12
N SER A 143 6.28 -0.70 19.21
CA SER A 143 7.25 0.39 19.39
C SER A 143 7.05 1.12 20.71
N HIS A 144 8.15 1.60 21.31
CA HIS A 144 8.21 2.23 22.64
C HIS A 144 7.85 1.32 23.84
N THR A 145 7.74 0.00 23.65
CA THR A 145 7.67 -0.94 24.78
C THR A 145 8.94 -0.84 25.64
N ARG A 146 8.76 -0.58 26.94
CA ARG A 146 9.84 -0.49 27.93
C ARG A 146 10.20 -1.88 28.43
N GLY A 147 11.42 -2.04 28.95
CA GLY A 147 11.84 -3.27 29.63
C GLY A 147 12.20 -4.45 28.71
N ILE A 148 12.45 -4.22 27.42
CA ILE A 148 12.94 -5.28 26.51
C ILE A 148 14.38 -5.65 26.91
N THR A 149 14.52 -6.78 27.61
CA THR A 149 15.80 -7.32 28.08
C THR A 149 16.56 -8.03 26.96
N SER A 150 15.86 -8.77 26.09
CA SER A 150 16.47 -9.51 24.98
C SER A 150 17.14 -8.59 23.94
N PRO A 151 18.47 -8.72 23.71
CA PRO A 151 19.18 -7.96 22.69
C PRO A 151 18.65 -8.19 21.27
N THR A 152 18.19 -9.40 20.98
CA THR A 152 17.62 -9.79 19.68
C THR A 152 16.33 -9.03 19.40
N ILE A 153 15.37 -9.06 20.33
CA ILE A 153 14.09 -8.34 20.20
C ILE A 153 14.34 -6.84 20.07
N ARG A 154 15.30 -6.27 20.83
CA ARG A 154 15.66 -4.85 20.72
C ARG A 154 16.24 -4.48 19.35
N ARG A 155 17.01 -5.37 18.72
CA ARG A 155 17.57 -5.16 17.37
C ARG A 155 16.49 -5.28 16.31
N GLU A 156 15.67 -6.32 16.36
CA GLU A 156 14.57 -6.55 15.41
C GLU A 156 13.51 -5.43 15.51
N MET A 157 13.19 -4.97 16.72
CA MET A 157 12.30 -3.81 16.94
C MET A 157 12.85 -2.53 16.33
N ARG A 158 14.13 -2.20 16.55
CA ARG A 158 14.77 -1.02 15.93
C ARG A 158 14.71 -1.08 14.41
N ARG A 159 14.79 -2.28 13.86
CA ARG A 159 14.79 -2.52 12.43
C ARG A 159 13.43 -2.41 11.76
N ARG A 160 12.35 -2.48 12.53
CA ARG A 160 10.98 -2.28 12.03
C ARG A 160 10.85 -1.06 11.11
N SER A 161 11.57 0.03 11.39
CA SER A 161 11.58 1.26 10.57
C SER A 161 12.02 1.06 9.12
N ALA A 162 12.65 -0.06 8.79
CA ALA A 162 13.02 -0.40 7.41
C ALA A 162 11.79 -0.63 6.51
N ILE A 163 10.59 -0.83 7.08
CA ILE A 163 9.34 -0.84 6.31
C ILE A 163 9.02 0.52 5.66
N GLU A 164 9.49 1.63 6.24
CA GLU A 164 9.16 2.99 5.76
C GLU A 164 9.70 3.24 4.35
N PRO A 165 10.98 2.94 4.03
CA PRO A 165 11.46 2.93 2.64
C PRO A 165 10.63 2.04 1.71
N VAL A 166 10.20 0.86 2.17
CA VAL A 166 9.38 -0.05 1.35
C VAL A 166 8.03 0.60 1.02
N ILE A 167 7.36 1.20 2.01
CA ILE A 167 6.13 1.96 1.79
C ILE A 167 6.37 3.13 0.84
N GLY A 168 7.50 3.84 0.96
CA GLY A 168 7.91 4.87 0.00
C GLY A 168 7.96 4.34 -1.44
N HIS A 169 8.68 3.23 -1.67
CA HIS A 169 8.75 2.59 -2.98
C HIS A 169 7.38 2.11 -3.50
N LEU A 170 6.51 1.61 -2.63
CA LEU A 170 5.15 1.23 -3.02
C LEU A 170 4.34 2.44 -3.50
N LYS A 171 4.50 3.59 -2.85
CA LYS A 171 3.79 4.82 -3.22
C LYS A 171 4.34 5.44 -4.50
N ASP A 172 5.66 5.58 -4.59
CA ASP A 172 6.32 6.30 -5.68
C ASP A 172 6.45 5.41 -6.93
N ASP A 173 7.10 4.25 -6.81
CA ASP A 173 7.37 3.33 -7.93
C ASP A 173 6.18 2.41 -8.23
N GLY A 174 5.41 2.08 -7.19
CA GLY A 174 4.26 1.18 -7.27
C GLY A 174 2.93 1.88 -7.54
N LEU A 175 2.88 3.21 -7.50
CA LEU A 175 1.66 4.01 -7.68
C LEU A 175 0.55 3.66 -6.68
N LEU A 176 0.90 3.22 -5.46
CA LEU A 176 -0.10 2.85 -4.44
C LEU A 176 -1.10 3.99 -4.15
N GLU A 177 -0.66 5.25 -4.25
CA GLU A 177 -1.51 6.44 -4.04
C GLU A 177 -2.30 6.87 -5.30
N ARG A 178 -2.08 6.23 -6.45
CA ARG A 178 -2.71 6.57 -7.73
C ARG A 178 -3.43 5.34 -8.30
N ASN A 179 -4.51 4.95 -7.63
CA ASN A 179 -5.35 3.87 -8.12
C ASN A 179 -6.15 4.31 -9.36
N HIS A 180 -5.95 3.61 -10.47
CA HIS A 180 -6.69 3.81 -11.73
C HIS A 180 -7.86 2.83 -11.90
N LEU A 181 -8.04 1.91 -10.95
CA LEU A 181 -9.11 0.93 -10.92
C LEU A 181 -10.29 1.46 -10.10
N ALA A 182 -11.50 1.09 -10.50
CA ALA A 182 -12.72 1.57 -9.88
C ALA A 182 -13.17 0.70 -8.70
N GLY A 183 -13.71 1.32 -7.66
CA GLY A 183 -14.38 0.63 -6.57
C GLY A 183 -13.43 -0.05 -5.58
N ALA A 184 -14.02 -0.63 -4.54
CA ALA A 184 -13.30 -1.35 -3.49
C ALA A 184 -12.50 -2.55 -4.04
N GLU A 185 -13.00 -3.24 -5.06
CA GLU A 185 -12.25 -4.31 -5.75
C GLU A 185 -11.00 -3.76 -6.43
N GLY A 186 -11.13 -2.59 -7.09
CA GLY A 186 -10.01 -1.89 -7.69
C GLY A 186 -8.94 -1.52 -6.67
N ASP A 187 -9.33 -1.03 -5.48
CA ASP A 187 -8.40 -0.74 -4.39
C ASP A 187 -7.62 -2.00 -3.97
N VAL A 188 -8.32 -3.12 -3.80
CA VAL A 188 -7.70 -4.41 -3.44
C VAL A 188 -6.70 -4.85 -4.50
N ILE A 189 -7.09 -4.83 -5.78
CA ILE A 189 -6.22 -5.22 -6.89
C ILE A 189 -4.99 -4.31 -6.95
N ASN A 190 -5.17 -2.99 -6.83
CA ASN A 190 -4.06 -2.04 -6.86
C ASN A 190 -3.04 -2.32 -5.76
N ALA A 191 -3.50 -2.53 -4.51
CA ALA A 191 -2.62 -2.82 -3.38
C ALA A 191 -1.80 -4.11 -3.60
N ILE A 192 -2.46 -5.18 -4.07
CA ILE A 192 -1.82 -6.48 -4.35
C ILE A 192 -0.79 -6.34 -5.48
N LEU A 193 -1.17 -5.73 -6.60
CA LEU A 193 -0.29 -5.57 -7.77
C LEU A 193 0.89 -4.64 -7.47
N THR A 194 0.69 -3.60 -6.66
CA THR A 194 1.77 -2.73 -6.19
C THR A 194 2.81 -3.53 -5.38
N ALA A 195 2.34 -4.35 -4.44
CA ALA A 195 3.20 -5.21 -3.62
C ALA A 195 3.93 -6.27 -4.47
N ALA A 196 3.22 -6.94 -5.39
CA ALA A 196 3.82 -7.90 -6.32
C ALA A 196 4.86 -7.22 -7.23
N GLY A 197 4.55 -6.04 -7.75
CA GLY A 197 5.45 -5.22 -8.58
C GLY A 197 6.75 -4.87 -7.84
N HIS A 198 6.66 -4.50 -6.56
CA HIS A 198 7.83 -4.26 -5.71
C HIS A 198 8.71 -5.51 -5.60
N ASN A 199 8.12 -6.66 -5.28
CA ASN A 199 8.84 -7.93 -5.18
C ASN A 199 9.49 -8.32 -6.53
N MET A 200 8.78 -8.15 -7.65
CA MET A 200 9.33 -8.41 -8.98
C MET A 200 10.50 -7.49 -9.33
N ARG A 201 10.46 -6.21 -8.93
CA ARG A 201 11.60 -5.28 -9.10
C ARG A 201 12.83 -5.74 -8.33
N LEU A 202 12.66 -6.27 -7.11
CA LEU A 202 13.76 -6.87 -6.34
C LEU A 202 14.36 -8.07 -7.06
N LEU A 203 13.53 -9.00 -7.52
CA LEU A 203 13.98 -10.18 -8.28
C LEU A 203 14.68 -9.79 -9.59
N ALA A 204 14.12 -8.84 -10.34
CA ALA A 204 14.71 -8.37 -11.59
C ALA A 204 16.11 -7.77 -11.38
N ARG A 205 16.36 -7.06 -10.27
CA ARG A 205 17.71 -6.56 -9.95
C ARG A 205 18.72 -7.70 -9.75
N TRP A 206 18.30 -8.78 -9.11
CA TRP A 206 19.14 -9.96 -8.91
C TRP A 206 19.42 -10.68 -10.22
N ILE A 207 18.38 -10.90 -11.03
CA ILE A 207 18.52 -11.54 -12.34
C ILE A 207 19.42 -10.73 -13.25
N ARG A 208 19.31 -9.39 -13.25
CA ARG A 208 20.21 -8.51 -14.02
C ARG A 208 21.67 -8.64 -13.58
N LEU A 209 21.94 -8.70 -12.28
CA LEU A 209 23.30 -8.89 -11.77
C LEU A 209 23.86 -10.26 -12.17
N LEU A 210 23.06 -11.32 -11.99
CA LEU A 210 23.44 -12.67 -12.41
C LEU A 210 23.73 -12.71 -13.92
N PHE A 211 22.86 -12.11 -14.73
CA PHE A 211 23.04 -12.03 -16.17
C PHE A 211 24.34 -11.30 -16.55
N ALA A 212 24.62 -10.16 -15.91
CA ALA A 212 25.87 -9.42 -16.13
C ALA A 212 27.12 -10.25 -15.77
N LEU A 213 27.08 -11.02 -14.67
CA LEU A 213 28.16 -11.92 -14.28
C LEU A 213 28.36 -13.06 -15.28
N LEU A 214 27.27 -13.64 -15.79
CA LEU A 214 27.33 -14.69 -16.82
C LEU A 214 27.94 -14.15 -18.11
N VAL A 215 27.49 -12.99 -18.58
CA VAL A 215 28.05 -12.32 -19.77
C VAL A 215 29.53 -12.01 -19.58
N ALA A 216 29.93 -11.44 -18.44
CA ALA A 216 31.34 -11.15 -18.15
C ALA A 216 32.21 -12.41 -18.16
N THR A 217 31.71 -13.51 -17.60
CA THR A 217 32.41 -14.81 -17.58
C THR A 217 32.57 -15.41 -18.98
N ILE A 218 31.57 -15.26 -19.84
CA ILE A 218 31.65 -15.70 -21.25
C ILE A 218 32.67 -14.85 -21.99
N LEU A 219 32.61 -13.51 -21.86
CA LEU A 219 33.53 -12.59 -22.52
C LEU A 219 34.98 -12.79 -22.08
N SER A 220 35.23 -13.08 -20.80
CA SER A 220 36.59 -13.34 -20.28
C SER A 220 37.21 -14.64 -20.81
N ARG A 221 36.40 -15.54 -21.39
CA ARG A 221 36.85 -16.80 -21.99
C ARG A 221 37.00 -16.74 -23.51
N LEU A 222 36.60 -15.63 -24.14
CA LEU A 222 36.83 -15.45 -25.56
C LEU A 222 38.33 -15.27 -25.82
N PRO A 223 38.88 -15.85 -26.91
CA PRO A 223 40.27 -15.62 -27.29
C PRO A 223 40.49 -14.12 -27.47
N GLN A 224 41.44 -13.56 -26.73
CA GLN A 224 41.88 -12.20 -26.99
C GLN A 224 42.58 -12.19 -28.35
N ALA A 225 42.17 -11.30 -29.25
CA ALA A 225 42.92 -11.10 -30.49
C ALA A 225 44.37 -10.72 -30.12
N PRO A 226 45.38 -11.27 -30.81
CA PRO A 226 46.77 -10.92 -30.52
C PRO A 226 46.93 -9.40 -30.65
N VAL A 227 47.38 -8.76 -29.57
CA VAL A 227 47.75 -7.35 -29.59
C VAL A 227 49.04 -7.25 -30.40
N ASP A 228 48.93 -6.77 -31.63
CA ASP A 228 50.06 -6.61 -32.53
C ASP A 228 50.96 -5.48 -32.02
N HIS A 229 52.01 -5.84 -31.30
CA HIS A 229 52.99 -4.90 -30.72
C HIS A 229 54.02 -4.40 -31.76
N GLN A 230 53.84 -4.64 -33.07
CA GLN A 230 54.87 -4.35 -34.08
C GLN A 230 54.89 -2.93 -34.69
N GLN A 231 54.17 -1.93 -34.17
CA GLN A 231 54.19 -0.57 -34.75
C GLN A 231 54.93 0.54 -33.97
N ALA A 232 55.76 0.23 -32.96
CA ALA A 232 56.45 1.26 -32.16
C ALA A 232 57.99 1.33 -32.28
N ILE A 233 58.63 0.68 -33.27
CA ILE A 233 60.11 0.75 -33.48
C ILE A 233 60.48 1.22 -34.89
N ALA A 234 59.65 2.05 -35.53
CA ALA A 234 60.00 2.68 -36.80
C ALA A 234 59.61 4.17 -36.80
N ALA A 235 60.37 4.97 -36.06
CA ALA A 235 60.60 6.40 -36.30
C ALA A 235 61.88 6.85 -35.60
#